data_AF-A0A249PNX5-F1
#
_entry.id   AF-A0A249PNX5-F1
#
_cell.length_a   1.000
_cell.length_b   1.000
_cell.length_c   1.000
_cell.angle_alpha   90.00
_cell.angle_beta   90.00
_cell.angle_gamma   90.00
#
_symmetry.space_group_name_H-M   'P 1'
#
loop_
_entity.id
_entity.type
_entity.pdbx_description
1 polymer ?
#
loop_
_entity_poly.entity_id
_entity_poly.type
_entity_poly.pdbx_seq_one_letter_code
_entity_poly.pdbx_strand_id
1 'polypeptide(L)'
;MNRSISAGYAFSSRYADAAMAIAEVENHYGFRVEAKHELSLDQGYFSTAWVNNFVALGTASGFVEPLEAALAAHTFEALRNLERILANGSGIVPARAIEGYNSANARC
;
A
#
# COMPACT_ATOMS: atom_id res chain seq x y z
N MET A 1 -0.62 24.95 -20.81
CA MET A 1 -0.04 23.91 -19.94
C MET A 1 -0.78 23.97 -18.61
N ASN A 2 -1.79 23.12 -18.41
CA ASN A 2 -2.64 23.17 -17.21
C ASN A 2 -2.03 22.26 -16.14
N ARG A 3 -1.54 22.83 -15.03
CA ARG A 3 -1.07 22.06 -13.86
C ARG A 3 -2.24 21.94 -12.89
N SER A 4 -2.74 20.72 -12.70
CA SER A 4 -3.61 20.39 -11.57
C SER A 4 -2.74 19.81 -10.44
N ILE A 5 -3.06 20.19 -9.20
CA ILE A 5 -2.46 19.60 -8.00
C ILE A 5 -3.47 18.58 -7.47
N SER A 6 -3.00 17.34 -7.24
CA SER A 6 -3.78 16.32 -6.54
C SER A 6 -3.18 16.15 -5.16
N ALA A 7 -4.03 16.18 -4.13
CA ALA A 7 -3.64 15.99 -2.74
C ALA A 7 -4.57 14.95 -2.10
N GLY A 8 -4.05 14.23 -1.11
CA GLY A 8 -4.82 13.35 -0.25
C GLY A 8 -4.73 13.86 1.19
N TYR A 9 -5.82 13.73 1.94
CA TYR A 9 -5.86 14.05 3.35
C TYR A 9 -6.18 12.76 4.11
N ALA A 10 -5.17 12.22 4.82
CA ALA A 10 -5.31 11.03 5.65
C ALA A 10 -5.74 11.44 7.06
N PHE A 11 -6.77 10.78 7.59
CA PHE A 11 -7.25 10.99 8.94
C PHE A 11 -7.58 9.66 9.60
N SER A 12 -7.62 9.66 10.93
CA SER A 12 -8.02 8.49 11.71
C SER A 12 -9.51 8.58 12.03
N SER A 13 -10.27 7.59 11.56
CA SER A 13 -11.71 7.46 11.83
C SER A 13 -12.06 7.30 13.31
N ARG A 14 -11.06 7.06 14.17
CA ARG A 14 -11.21 7.05 15.63
C ARG A 14 -11.39 8.45 16.22
N TYR A 15 -10.98 9.49 15.51
CA TYR A 15 -10.93 10.87 16.01
C TYR A 15 -11.67 11.88 15.13
N ALA A 16 -11.92 11.56 13.85
CA ALA A 16 -12.64 12.42 12.91
C ALA A 16 -13.47 11.60 11.92
N ASP A 17 -14.46 12.24 11.31
CA ASP A 17 -15.21 11.77 10.15
C ASP A 17 -14.84 12.62 8.93
N ALA A 18 -15.36 12.24 7.75
CA ALA A 18 -15.08 12.94 6.51
C ALA A 18 -15.50 14.43 6.54
N ALA A 19 -16.59 14.76 7.23
CA ALA A 19 -17.07 16.14 7.33
C ALA A 19 -16.13 17.01 8.17
N MET A 20 -15.66 16.48 9.30
CA MET A 20 -14.64 17.13 10.14
C MET A 20 -13.32 17.29 9.38
N ALA A 21 -12.87 16.26 8.65
CA ALA A 21 -11.67 16.30 7.84
C ALA A 21 -11.73 17.38 6.75
N ILE A 22 -12.86 17.47 6.02
CA ILE A 22 -13.08 18.51 5.01
C ILE A 22 -13.05 19.89 5.66
N ALA A 23 -13.75 20.09 6.77
CA ALA A 23 -13.78 21.37 7.47
C ALA A 23 -12.38 21.81 7.94
N GLU A 24 -11.55 20.87 8.42
CA GLU A 24 -10.17 21.16 8.80
C GLU A 24 -9.34 21.64 7.60
N VAL A 25 -9.44 20.94 6.46
CA VAL A 25 -8.73 21.30 5.22
C VAL A 25 -9.19 22.67 4.70
N GLU A 26 -10.50 22.92 4.65
CA GLU A 26 -11.04 24.21 4.20
C GLU A 26 -10.60 25.36 5.11
N ASN A 27 -10.61 25.15 6.43
CA ASN A 27 -10.16 26.14 7.40
C ASN A 27 -8.65 26.40 7.29
N HIS A 28 -7.84 25.37 7.02
CA HIS A 28 -6.40 25.51 6.86
C HIS A 28 -6.02 26.29 5.58
N TYR A 29 -6.67 25.99 4.46
CA TYR A 29 -6.32 26.57 3.16
C TYR A 29 -7.13 27.81 2.78
N GLY A 30 -8.25 28.09 3.45
CA GLY A 30 -9.09 29.27 3.22
C GLY A 30 -9.93 29.22 1.94
N PHE A 31 -10.13 28.03 1.36
CA PHE A 31 -11.02 27.82 0.21
C PHE A 31 -11.78 26.50 0.34
N ARG A 32 -12.95 26.44 -0.32
CA ARG A 32 -13.77 25.22 -0.32
C ARG A 32 -13.13 24.10 -1.11
N VAL A 33 -13.16 22.89 -0.57
CA VAL A 33 -12.60 21.69 -1.22
C VAL A 33 -13.71 20.70 -1.51
N GLU A 34 -13.66 20.10 -2.70
CA GLU A 34 -14.55 18.99 -3.06
C GLU A 34 -13.75 17.68 -2.99
N ALA A 35 -14.06 16.86 -1.98
CA ALA A 35 -13.48 15.53 -1.87
C ALA A 35 -14.01 14.64 -3.01
N LYS A 36 -13.12 14.24 -3.92
CA LYS A 36 -13.49 13.39 -5.07
C LYS A 36 -13.76 11.95 -4.67
N HIS A 37 -12.96 11.42 -3.75
CA HIS A 37 -13.01 10.03 -3.29
C HIS A 37 -12.67 9.97 -1.81
N GLU A 38 -13.53 9.30 -1.04
CA GLU A 38 -13.21 8.84 0.31
C GLU A 38 -12.78 7.37 0.22
N LEU A 39 -11.61 7.06 0.79
CA LEU A 39 -11.07 5.70 0.80
C LEU A 39 -10.90 5.26 2.26
N SER A 40 -11.52 4.14 2.61
CA SER A 40 -11.24 3.44 3.86
C SER A 40 -10.25 2.32 3.55
N LEU A 41 -9.08 2.36 4.18
CA LEU A 41 -8.00 1.42 3.95
C LEU A 41 -7.60 0.77 5.26
N ASP A 42 -7.51 -0.55 5.26
CA ASP A 42 -6.98 -1.32 6.38
C ASP A 42 -5.47 -1.15 6.42
N GLN A 43 -4.96 -0.63 7.54
CA GLN A 43 -3.52 -0.48 7.76
C GLN A 43 -2.91 -1.79 8.26
N GLY A 44 -1.79 -2.19 7.67
CA GLY A 44 -1.02 -3.37 8.07
C GLY A 44 -0.56 -4.19 6.88
N TYR A 45 -0.26 -5.46 7.14
CA TYR A 45 0.23 -6.40 6.13
C TYR A 45 -0.37 -7.79 6.35
N PHE A 46 -0.44 -8.59 5.30
CA PHE A 46 -0.73 -10.01 5.41
C PHE A 46 0.57 -10.78 5.68
N SER A 47 0.58 -11.59 6.74
CA SER A 47 1.72 -12.46 7.06
C SER A 47 2.00 -13.52 5.97
N THR A 48 1.01 -13.79 5.12
CA THR A 48 1.11 -14.70 3.99
C THR A 48 0.64 -13.98 2.72
N ALA A 49 1.59 -13.57 1.88
CA ALA A 49 1.33 -12.91 0.60
C ALA A 49 1.37 -13.89 -0.59
N TRP A 50 2.00 -15.05 -0.44
CA TRP A 50 2.05 -16.11 -1.45
C TRP A 50 1.39 -17.38 -0.90
N VAL A 51 0.30 -17.81 -1.54
CA VAL A 51 -0.42 -19.06 -1.27
C VAL A 51 -0.55 -19.88 -2.55
N ASN A 52 -0.06 -21.11 -2.54
CA ASN A 52 -0.06 -22.00 -3.71
C ASN A 52 0.54 -21.33 -4.96
N ASN A 53 -0.29 -21.08 -5.98
CA ASN A 53 0.08 -20.43 -7.24
C ASN A 53 -0.35 -18.95 -7.29
N PHE A 54 -0.79 -18.37 -6.18
CA PHE A 54 -1.23 -16.98 -6.10
C PHE A 54 -0.25 -16.15 -5.26
N VAL A 55 0.11 -14.97 -5.79
CA VAL A 55 1.00 -14.01 -5.13
C VAL A 55 0.31 -12.66 -5.10
N ALA A 56 0.06 -12.15 -3.89
CA ALA A 56 -0.41 -10.80 -3.65
C ALA A 56 0.74 -9.81 -3.72
N LEU A 57 0.53 -8.66 -4.36
CA LEU A 57 1.52 -7.61 -4.55
C LEU A 57 0.89 -6.24 -4.29
N GLY A 58 1.71 -5.29 -3.82
CA GLY A 58 1.27 -3.92 -3.55
C GLY A 58 0.18 -3.87 -2.48
N THR A 59 -0.88 -3.12 -2.71
CA THR A 59 -1.97 -2.98 -1.72
C THR A 59 -2.68 -4.30 -1.40
N ALA A 60 -2.56 -5.31 -2.26
CA ALA A 60 -3.12 -6.64 -1.99
C ALA A 60 -2.29 -7.44 -0.97
N SER A 61 -1.00 -7.15 -0.80
CA SER A 61 -0.15 -7.78 0.23
C SER A 61 -0.14 -7.00 1.56
N GLY A 62 -0.47 -5.73 1.51
CA GLY A 62 -0.57 -4.85 2.67
C GLY A 62 -0.60 -3.37 2.28
N PHE A 63 -0.97 -2.51 3.23
CA PHE A 63 -0.97 -1.08 3.03
C PHE A 63 -0.60 -0.36 4.32
N VAL A 64 0.28 0.64 4.20
CA VAL A 64 0.57 1.62 5.24
C VAL A 64 0.42 2.99 4.62
N GLU A 65 -0.08 3.96 5.39
CA GLU A 65 -0.30 5.30 4.88
C GLU A 65 0.99 5.91 4.29
N PRO A 66 0.89 6.69 3.20
CA PRO A 66 2.04 7.04 2.38
C PRO A 66 2.86 8.22 2.93
N LEU A 67 3.03 8.33 4.25
CA LEU A 67 3.81 9.42 4.86
C LEU A 67 5.26 9.47 4.33
N GLU A 68 5.85 8.29 4.10
CA GLU A 68 7.22 8.12 3.56
C GLU A 68 7.22 7.55 2.12
N ALA A 69 6.12 7.68 1.38
CA ALA A 69 5.97 7.14 0.01
C ALA A 69 6.25 5.62 -0.13
N ALA A 70 5.91 4.83 0.89
CA ALA A 70 6.33 3.44 1.05
C ALA A 70 5.75 2.44 0.03
N LEU A 71 4.56 2.69 -0.52
CA LEU A 71 3.82 1.67 -1.28
C LEU A 71 4.52 1.21 -2.57
N ALA A 72 5.04 2.16 -3.36
CA ALA A 72 5.73 1.84 -4.60
C ALA A 72 7.03 1.06 -4.32
N ALA A 73 7.79 1.50 -3.32
CA ALA A 73 9.01 0.82 -2.88
C ALA A 73 8.73 -0.62 -2.43
N HIS A 74 7.70 -0.82 -1.60
CA HIS A 74 7.27 -2.15 -1.15
C HIS A 74 6.88 -3.04 -2.33
N THR A 75 6.12 -2.52 -3.28
CA THR A 75 5.71 -3.25 -4.49
C THR A 75 6.92 -3.68 -5.33
N PHE A 76 7.89 -2.79 -5.54
CA PHE A 76 9.10 -3.11 -6.29
C PHE A 76 9.96 -4.15 -5.58
N GLU A 77 10.06 -4.08 -4.25
CA GLU A 77 10.82 -5.07 -3.48
C GLU A 77 10.15 -6.45 -3.51
N ALA A 78 8.83 -6.51 -3.38
CA ALA A 78 8.06 -7.74 -3.54
C ALA A 78 8.23 -8.36 -4.94
N LEU A 79 8.25 -7.53 -6.00
CA LEU A 79 8.50 -7.97 -7.37
C LEU A 79 9.93 -8.50 -7.57
N ARG A 80 10.95 -7.79 -7.07
CA ARG A 80 12.36 -8.24 -7.14
C ARG A 80 12.55 -9.58 -6.44
N ASN A 81 11.91 -9.77 -5.28
CA ASN A 81 11.98 -11.03 -4.55
C ASN A 81 11.32 -12.17 -5.31
N LEU A 82 10.16 -11.93 -5.94
CA LEU A 82 9.49 -12.91 -6.79
C LEU A 82 10.34 -13.27 -8.02
N GLU A 83 10.88 -12.26 -8.73
CA GLU A 83 11.76 -12.45 -9.88
C GLU A 83 12.98 -13.30 -9.52
N ARG A 84 13.65 -12.97 -8.40
CA ARG A 84 14.81 -13.72 -7.90
C ARG A 84 14.50 -15.19 -7.66
N ILE A 85 13.33 -15.50 -7.09
CA ILE A 85 12.89 -16.87 -6.83
C ILE A 85 12.67 -17.61 -8.16
N LEU A 86 11.97 -16.99 -9.10
CA LEU A 86 11.66 -17.60 -10.40
C LEU A 86 12.91 -17.82 -11.26
N ALA A 87 13.80 -16.83 -11.32
CA ALA A 87 15.03 -16.89 -12.11
C ALA A 87 16.00 -17.95 -11.57
N ASN A 88 16.22 -17.99 -10.25
CA ASN A 88 17.13 -18.97 -9.63
C ASN A 88 16.59 -20.41 -9.69
N GLY A 89 15.27 -20.56 -9.73
CA GLY A 89 14.60 -21.85 -9.84
C GLY A 89 14.40 -22.34 -11.27
N SER A 90 14.75 -21.55 -12.29
CA SER A 90 14.34 -21.81 -13.69
C SER A 90 12.82 -22.06 -13.81
N GLY A 91 12.02 -21.34 -13.04
CA GLY A 91 10.57 -21.51 -12.93
C GLY A 91 10.09 -22.58 -11.94
N ILE A 92 10.99 -23.39 -11.37
CA ILE A 92 10.66 -24.36 -10.32
C ILE A 92 10.77 -23.69 -8.95
N VAL A 93 9.63 -23.54 -8.27
CA VAL A 93 9.56 -22.88 -6.95
C VAL A 93 9.37 -23.94 -5.86
N PRO A 94 10.38 -24.23 -5.02
CA PRO A 94 10.21 -25.14 -3.89
C PRO A 94 9.44 -24.45 -2.74
N ALA A 95 8.73 -25.22 -1.92
CA ALA A 95 7.94 -24.70 -0.79
C ALA A 95 8.75 -23.76 0.14
N ARG A 96 10.01 -24.10 0.43
CA ARG A 96 10.93 -23.25 1.22
C ARG A 96 11.14 -21.84 0.64
N ALA A 97 11.03 -21.66 -0.67
CA ALA A 97 11.16 -20.36 -1.30
C ALA A 97 9.90 -19.50 -1.07
N ILE A 98 8.73 -20.14 -1.09
CA ILE A 98 7.44 -19.49 -0.74
C ILE A 98 7.44 -19.07 0.74
N GLU A 99 7.89 -19.95 1.64
CA GLU A 99 8.05 -19.62 3.07
C GLU A 99 9.02 -18.46 3.29
N GLY A 100 10.14 -18.45 2.57
CA GLY A 100 11.10 -17.36 2.58
C GLY A 100 10.51 -16.03 2.08
N TYR A 101 9.71 -16.08 1.01
CA TYR A 101 9.00 -14.91 0.48
C TYR A 101 8.03 -14.32 1.51
N ASN A 102 7.18 -15.16 2.11
CA ASN A 102 6.22 -14.73 3.14
C ASN A 102 6.92 -14.18 4.39
N SER A 103 8.03 -14.80 4.80
CA SER A 103 8.84 -14.32 5.93
C SER A 103 9.50 -12.97 5.65
N ALA A 104 9.86 -12.69 4.40
CA ALA A 104 10.38 -11.39 3.99
C ALA A 104 9.28 -10.32 3.98
N ASN A 105 8.09 -10.64 3.47
CA ASN A 105 6.94 -9.73 3.45
C ASN A 105 6.57 -9.24 4.86
N ALA A 106 6.61 -10.13 5.85
CA ALA A 106 6.29 -9.79 7.25
C ALA A 106 7.34 -8.90 7.96
N ARG A 107 8.49 -8.63 7.32
CA ARG A 107 9.60 -7.85 7.88
C ARG A 107 9.81 -6.51 7.17
N CYS A 108 9.05 -6.25 6.11
CA CYS A 108 9.11 -5.03 5.32
C CYS A 108 8.15 -3.96 5.83
#